data_AF-B4X309-F1
#
_entry.id   AF-B4X309-F1
#
_cell.length_a   1.000
_cell.length_b   1.000
_cell.length_c   1.000
_cell.angle_alpha   90.00
_cell.angle_beta   90.00
_cell.angle_gamma   90.00
#
_symmetry.space_group_name_H-M   'P 1'
#
loop_
_entity.id
_entity.type
_entity.pdbx_description
1 polymer ?
#
loop_
_entity_poly.entity_id
_entity_poly.type
_entity_poly.pdbx_seq_one_letter_code
_entity_poly.pdbx_strand_id
1 'polypeptide(L)'
;MRSDSKPFIRFNDFHIPFGEKELVQIEAMDASEGKIVPVFINGNGMSDVFNDEMLETVLSQSFSVDDESEGMFHSSTIIMAEKGKKISGEDLDALFREAKEKGVTVASLVHKLPNAVSRTMVTPGDAVVEQATRKGGRSAK
;
A
#
# COMPACT_ATOMS: atom_id res chain seq x y z
N MET A 1 -7.08 -16.95 -33.52
CA MET A 1 -6.84 -16.45 -34.90
C MET A 1 -7.12 -17.60 -35.86
N ARG A 2 -7.94 -17.42 -36.90
CA ARG A 2 -8.32 -18.49 -37.85
C ARG A 2 -7.86 -18.09 -39.25
N SER A 3 -7.22 -19.01 -39.97
CA SER A 3 -6.93 -18.90 -41.41
C SER A 3 -7.65 -20.03 -42.10
N ASP A 4 -8.38 -19.76 -43.18
CA ASP A 4 -9.19 -20.75 -43.92
C ASP A 4 -10.09 -21.63 -43.04
N SER A 5 -10.80 -20.99 -42.09
CA SER A 5 -11.73 -21.63 -41.16
C SER A 5 -11.11 -22.67 -40.21
N LYS A 6 -9.80 -22.94 -40.31
CA LYS A 6 -9.05 -23.79 -39.39
C LYS A 6 -8.36 -22.92 -38.32
N PRO A 7 -8.37 -23.36 -37.05
CA PRO A 7 -7.62 -22.66 -36.01
C PRO A 7 -6.13 -22.74 -36.35
N PHE A 8 -5.51 -21.59 -36.64
CA PHE A 8 -4.09 -21.49 -36.99
C PHE A 8 -3.21 -21.68 -35.75
N ILE A 9 -3.64 -21.11 -34.61
CA ILE A 9 -3.04 -21.27 -33.29
C ILE A 9 -4.17 -21.48 -32.29
N ARG A 10 -4.07 -22.51 -31.46
CA ARG A 10 -4.88 -22.68 -30.24
C ARG A 10 -4.04 -22.19 -29.08
N PHE A 11 -4.45 -21.08 -28.46
CA PHE A 11 -3.71 -20.52 -27.33
C PHE A 11 -3.61 -21.50 -26.15
N ASN A 12 -4.64 -22.33 -25.96
CA ASN A 12 -4.66 -23.40 -24.96
C ASN A 12 -3.48 -24.38 -25.08
N ASP A 13 -2.94 -24.57 -26.29
CA ASP A 13 -1.84 -25.53 -26.52
C ASP A 13 -0.47 -24.98 -26.06
N PHE A 14 -0.40 -23.68 -25.69
CA PHE A 14 0.84 -23.00 -25.25
C PHE A 14 0.81 -22.59 -23.78
N HIS A 15 -0.10 -23.13 -22.98
CA HIS A 15 -0.08 -22.88 -21.54
C HIS A 15 1.11 -23.59 -20.90
N ILE A 16 1.83 -22.85 -20.07
CA ILE A 16 2.82 -23.44 -19.17
C ILE A 16 2.02 -24.26 -18.14
N PRO A 17 2.37 -25.54 -17.90
CA PRO A 17 1.70 -26.34 -16.89
C PRO A 17 1.86 -25.69 -15.51
N PHE A 18 0.82 -25.77 -14.69
CA PHE A 18 0.88 -25.22 -13.33
C PHE A 18 1.95 -25.93 -12.50
N GLY A 19 2.72 -25.14 -11.76
CA GLY A 19 3.64 -25.63 -10.75
C GLY A 19 2.90 -26.12 -9.51
N GLU A 20 3.59 -26.89 -8.67
CA GLU A 20 3.03 -27.45 -7.43
C GLU A 20 2.44 -26.37 -6.50
N LYS A 21 3.10 -25.22 -6.36
CA LYS A 21 2.62 -24.09 -5.55
C LYS A 21 1.32 -23.49 -6.08
N GLU A 22 1.18 -23.41 -7.40
CA GLU A 22 -0.01 -22.87 -8.06
C GLU A 22 -1.18 -23.84 -7.90
N LEU A 23 -0.94 -25.15 -8.02
CA LEU A 23 -1.94 -26.18 -7.76
C LEU A 23 -2.45 -26.13 -6.31
N VAL A 24 -1.54 -25.99 -5.33
CA VAL A 24 -1.93 -25.84 -3.92
C VAL A 24 -2.77 -24.59 -3.71
N GLN A 25 -2.40 -23.47 -4.34
CA GLN A 25 -3.15 -22.23 -4.22
C GLN A 25 -4.55 -22.36 -4.84
N ILE A 26 -4.67 -22.96 -6.02
CA ILE A 26 -5.96 -23.20 -6.68
C ILE A 26 -6.86 -24.08 -5.81
N GLU A 27 -6.33 -25.21 -5.32
CA GLU A 27 -7.08 -26.12 -4.45
C GLU A 27 -7.51 -25.42 -3.14
N ALA A 28 -6.63 -24.61 -2.56
CA ALA A 28 -6.96 -23.86 -1.36
C ALA A 28 -8.05 -22.80 -1.61
N MET A 29 -8.04 -22.16 -2.78
CA MET A 29 -9.09 -21.23 -3.20
C MET A 29 -10.43 -21.94 -3.37
N ASP A 30 -10.44 -23.12 -3.99
CA ASP A 30 -11.64 -23.94 -4.17
C ASP A 30 -12.19 -24.45 -2.83
N ALA A 31 -11.31 -24.90 -1.93
CA ALA A 31 -11.69 -25.39 -0.60
C ALA A 31 -12.19 -24.30 0.35
N SER A 32 -11.83 -23.03 0.09
CA SER A 32 -12.16 -21.91 0.97
C SER A 32 -12.68 -20.71 0.19
N GLU A 33 -13.84 -20.92 -0.45
CA GLU A 33 -14.54 -19.93 -1.26
C GLU A 33 -14.59 -18.56 -0.55
N GLY A 34 -13.99 -17.55 -1.19
CA GLY A 34 -13.96 -16.17 -0.72
C GLY A 34 -13.00 -15.85 0.43
N LYS A 35 -12.27 -16.84 0.99
CA LYS A 35 -11.29 -16.61 2.08
C LYS A 35 -9.86 -16.45 1.59
N ILE A 36 -9.51 -17.13 0.50
CA ILE A 36 -8.19 -17.02 -0.12
C ILE A 36 -8.36 -16.28 -1.44
N VAL A 37 -7.80 -15.07 -1.48
CA VAL A 37 -7.79 -14.23 -2.68
C VAL A 37 -6.36 -14.20 -3.22
N PRO A 38 -6.15 -14.51 -4.50
CA PRO A 38 -4.82 -14.41 -5.10
C PRO A 38 -4.41 -12.94 -5.14
N VAL A 39 -3.27 -12.65 -4.53
CA VAL A 39 -2.67 -11.31 -4.52
C VAL A 39 -1.62 -11.26 -5.63
N PHE A 40 -1.76 -10.33 -6.57
CA PHE A 40 -0.82 -10.22 -7.69
C PHE A 40 0.39 -9.38 -7.26
N ILE A 41 1.50 -10.06 -6.97
CA ILE A 41 2.75 -9.45 -6.47
C ILE A 41 3.26 -8.32 -7.38
N ASN A 42 3.00 -8.41 -8.70
CA ASN A 42 3.47 -7.44 -9.71
C ASN A 42 2.35 -6.61 -10.35
N GLY A 43 1.12 -6.66 -9.83
CA GLY A 43 -0.06 -6.00 -10.41
C GLY A 43 -0.86 -5.13 -9.46
N ASN A 44 -0.59 -5.23 -8.16
CA ASN A 44 -1.28 -4.46 -7.14
C ASN A 44 -0.80 -3.00 -7.17
N GLY A 45 -1.75 -2.08 -7.29
CA GLY A 45 -1.47 -0.66 -7.23
C GLY A 45 -1.26 -0.20 -5.79
N MET A 46 -0.81 1.05 -5.62
CA MET A 46 -0.74 1.67 -4.28
C MET A 46 -2.11 1.73 -3.58
N SER A 47 -3.22 1.57 -4.30
CA SER A 47 -4.56 1.41 -3.74
C SER A 47 -4.65 0.31 -2.69
N ASP A 48 -3.93 -0.78 -2.88
CA ASP A 48 -4.00 -1.95 -2.00
C ASP A 48 -3.15 -1.72 -0.72
N VAL A 49 -2.19 -0.81 -0.81
CA VAL A 49 -1.34 -0.38 0.30
C VAL A 49 -2.04 0.68 1.16
N PHE A 50 -2.89 1.51 0.57
CA PHE A 50 -3.64 2.57 1.26
C PHE A 50 -4.96 2.09 1.89
N ASN A 51 -5.03 0.83 2.32
CA ASN A 51 -6.13 0.34 3.14
C ASN A 51 -5.91 0.71 4.62
N ASP A 52 -6.97 1.00 5.36
CA ASP A 52 -6.93 1.33 6.80
C ASP A 52 -6.23 0.23 7.61
N GLU A 53 -6.40 -1.04 7.22
CA GLU A 53 -5.74 -2.19 7.86
C GLU A 53 -4.22 -2.19 7.67
N MET A 54 -3.71 -1.62 6.58
CA MET A 54 -2.29 -1.61 6.24
C MET A 54 -1.57 -0.37 6.76
N LEU A 55 -2.31 0.66 7.19
CA LEU A 55 -1.76 1.95 7.63
C LEU A 55 -0.72 1.80 8.75
N GLU A 56 -0.99 0.99 9.78
CA GLU A 56 -0.03 0.77 10.87
C GLU A 56 1.23 0.07 10.40
N THR A 57 1.10 -0.88 9.46
CA THR A 57 2.24 -1.60 8.89
C THR A 57 3.08 -0.66 8.04
N VAL A 58 2.46 0.19 7.22
CA VAL A 58 3.16 1.22 6.44
C VAL A 58 3.92 2.17 7.38
N LEU A 59 3.29 2.71 8.42
CA LEU A 59 3.94 3.67 9.32
C LEU A 59 5.06 3.06 10.15
N SER A 60 4.94 1.79 10.55
CA SER A 60 5.94 1.09 11.37
C SER A 60 7.13 0.56 10.56
N GLN A 61 6.92 0.19 9.29
CA GLN A 61 7.98 -0.32 8.41
C GLN A 61 8.61 0.75 7.52
N SER A 62 8.03 1.96 7.46
CA SER A 62 8.61 3.08 6.72
C SER A 62 9.70 3.79 7.51
N PHE A 63 10.72 4.25 6.78
CA PHE A 63 11.79 5.10 7.28
C PHE A 63 11.70 6.48 6.62
N SER A 64 12.26 7.48 7.30
CA SER A 64 12.33 8.84 6.77
C SER A 64 13.45 8.95 5.73
N VAL A 65 13.20 9.67 4.65
CA VAL A 65 14.17 9.98 3.59
C VAL A 65 14.57 11.45 3.72
N ASP A 66 15.83 11.79 3.37
CA ASP A 66 16.33 13.17 3.44
C ASP A 66 15.77 14.07 2.30
N ASP A 67 15.52 13.49 1.13
CA ASP A 67 14.92 14.14 -0.04
C ASP A 67 13.47 13.67 -0.21
N GLU A 68 12.54 14.62 -0.27
CA GLU A 68 11.10 14.36 -0.44
C GLU A 68 10.78 13.73 -1.80
N SER A 69 11.58 14.04 -2.84
CA SER A 69 11.36 13.55 -4.20
C SER A 69 11.66 12.05 -4.38
N GLU A 70 12.41 11.46 -3.45
CA GLU A 70 12.72 10.02 -3.43
C GLU A 70 11.72 9.23 -2.58
N GLY A 71 10.82 9.91 -1.86
CA GLY A 71 9.85 9.31 -0.97
C GLY A 71 8.77 8.53 -1.73
N MET A 72 8.60 7.24 -1.39
CA MET A 72 7.48 6.43 -1.90
C MET A 72 6.14 6.79 -1.26
N PHE A 73 6.17 7.27 -0.02
CA PHE A 73 4.99 7.65 0.76
C PHE A 73 5.16 9.08 1.28
N HIS A 74 4.12 9.89 1.11
CA HIS A 74 4.00 11.17 1.81
C HIS A 74 3.08 10.98 3.01
N SER A 75 3.56 11.31 4.21
CA SER A 75 2.78 11.16 5.45
C SER A 75 2.54 12.52 6.09
N SER A 76 1.27 12.88 6.28
CA SER A 76 0.84 14.10 6.94
C SER A 76 0.13 13.76 8.24
N THR A 77 0.64 14.24 9.37
CA THR A 77 0.07 13.98 10.69
C THR A 77 -0.47 15.27 11.30
N ILE A 78 -1.77 15.28 11.61
CA ILE A 78 -2.43 16.35 12.33
C ILE A 78 -2.54 15.94 13.79
N ILE A 79 -1.98 16.74 14.70
CA ILE A 79 -2.02 16.52 16.14
C ILE A 79 -2.88 17.61 16.76
N MET A 80 -3.96 17.23 17.45
CA MET A 80 -4.87 18.15 18.12
C MET A 80 -4.91 17.85 19.61
N ALA A 81 -4.81 18.90 20.44
CA ALA A 81 -4.97 18.75 21.88
C ALA A 81 -6.42 18.40 22.23
N GLU A 82 -6.62 17.52 23.22
CA GLU A 82 -7.94 17.26 23.77
C GLU A 82 -8.58 18.52 24.37
N LYS A 83 -9.92 18.58 24.37
CA LYS A 83 -10.67 19.74 24.84
C LYS A 83 -10.26 20.13 26.28
N GLY A 84 -9.68 21.33 26.42
CA GLY A 84 -9.26 21.87 27.70
C GLY A 84 -7.85 21.48 28.15
N LYS A 85 -7.13 20.69 27.35
CA LYS A 85 -5.74 20.30 27.60
C LYS A 85 -4.80 21.01 26.63
N LYS A 86 -3.52 21.08 26.99
CA LYS A 86 -2.45 21.65 26.17
C LYS A 86 -1.45 20.55 25.85
N ILE A 87 -0.85 20.63 24.67
CA ILE A 87 0.29 19.80 24.30
C ILE A 87 1.55 20.53 24.78
N SER A 88 2.44 19.84 25.49
CA SER A 88 3.72 20.40 25.89
C SER A 88 4.67 20.43 24.69
N GLY A 89 5.42 21.53 24.53
CA GLY A 89 6.47 21.63 23.52
C GLY A 89 7.64 20.67 23.80
N GLU A 90 7.91 20.38 25.08
CA GLU A 90 8.97 19.45 25.48
C GLU A 90 8.67 18.00 25.05
N ASP A 91 7.39 17.59 25.13
CA ASP A 91 6.95 16.27 24.69
C ASP A 91 7.07 16.12 23.17
N LEU A 92 6.80 17.19 22.41
CA LEU A 92 6.98 17.21 20.97
C LEU A 92 8.46 17.14 20.57
N ASP A 93 9.32 17.92 21.23
CA ASP A 93 10.76 17.90 20.95
C ASP A 93 11.39 16.54 21.27
N ALA A 94 10.99 15.93 22.39
CA ALA A 94 11.40 14.57 22.74
C ALA A 94 11.00 13.54 21.67
N LEU A 95 9.77 13.67 21.14
CA LEU A 95 9.25 12.79 20.09
C LEU A 95 10.02 12.95 18.77
N PHE A 96 10.33 14.17 18.36
CA PHE A 96 11.12 14.41 17.14
C PHE A 96 12.55 13.87 17.26
N ARG A 97 13.18 14.02 18.43
CA ARG A 97 14.49 13.43 18.68
C ARG A 97 14.45 11.91 18.65
N GLU A 98 13.45 11.30 19.31
CA GLU A 98 13.29 9.84 19.31
C GLU A 98 13.07 9.30 17.89
N ALA A 99 12.24 9.96 17.07
CA ALA A 99 12.01 9.59 15.68
C ALA A 99 13.32 9.63 14.87
N LYS A 100 14.11 10.69 15.04
CA LYS A 100 15.39 10.87 14.35
C LYS A 100 16.44 9.86 14.78
N GLU A 101 16.54 9.56 16.08
CA GLU A 101 17.49 8.57 16.60
C GLU A 101 17.17 7.14 16.14
N LYS A 102 15.88 6.80 16.05
CA LYS A 102 15.43 5.47 15.62
C LYS A 102 15.29 5.32 14.11
N GLY A 103 15.37 6.42 13.35
CA GLY A 103 15.15 6.42 11.90
C GLY A 103 13.72 6.07 11.49
N VAL A 104 12.75 6.22 12.40
CA VAL A 104 11.33 5.92 12.16
C VAL A 104 10.54 7.20 11.89
N THR A 105 9.38 7.06 11.25
CA THR A 105 8.51 8.22 10.99
C THR A 105 7.95 8.81 12.29
N VAL A 106 7.80 10.13 12.34
CA VAL A 106 7.16 10.83 13.47
C VAL A 106 5.77 10.28 13.73
N ALA A 107 5.01 10.01 12.66
CA ALA A 107 3.68 9.42 12.65
C ALA A 107 3.60 8.12 13.48
N SER A 108 4.63 7.27 13.44
CA SER A 108 4.67 6.02 14.20
C SER A 108 4.70 6.22 15.71
N LEU A 109 5.23 7.35 16.20
CA LEU A 109 5.43 7.63 17.63
C LEU A 109 4.33 8.52 18.24
N VAL A 110 3.41 9.06 17.43
CA VAL A 110 2.42 10.05 17.89
C VAL A 110 1.46 9.50 18.93
N HIS A 111 1.21 8.19 18.94
CA HIS A 111 0.39 7.51 19.96
C HIS A 111 0.95 7.66 21.40
N LYS A 112 2.23 8.05 21.54
CA LYS A 112 2.86 8.28 22.85
C LYS A 112 2.55 9.63 23.46
N LEU A 113 2.02 10.58 22.69
CA LEU A 113 1.73 11.92 23.20
C LEU A 113 0.52 11.87 24.14
N PRO A 114 0.67 12.29 25.41
CA PRO A 114 -0.45 12.36 26.32
C PRO A 114 -1.39 13.50 25.89
N ASN A 115 -2.70 13.29 26.02
CA ASN A 115 -3.71 14.33 25.84
C ASN A 115 -3.84 14.89 24.40
N ALA A 116 -3.44 14.12 23.41
CA ALA A 116 -3.53 14.50 22.00
C ALA A 116 -4.30 13.45 21.19
N VAL A 117 -5.19 13.92 20.33
CA VAL A 117 -5.79 13.12 19.27
C VAL A 117 -5.00 13.36 18.01
N SER A 118 -4.51 12.28 17.40
CA SER A 118 -3.77 12.36 16.15
C SER A 118 -4.54 11.74 15.00
N ARG A 119 -4.36 12.32 13.81
CA ARG A 119 -4.86 11.78 12.56
C ARG A 119 -3.74 11.82 11.54
N THR A 120 -3.33 10.64 11.08
CA THR A 120 -2.32 10.49 10.04
C THR A 120 -2.99 10.18 8.71
N MET A 121 -2.58 10.88 7.67
CA MET A 121 -2.95 10.62 6.29
C MET A 121 -1.69 10.20 5.55
N VAL A 122 -1.76 9.11 4.80
CA VAL A 122 -0.65 8.66 3.94
C VAL A 122 -1.12 8.70 2.50
N THR A 123 -0.36 9.38 1.67
CA THR A 123 -0.59 9.54 0.23
C THR A 123 0.61 9.01 -0.55
N PRO A 124 0.45 8.70 -1.86
CA PRO A 124 1.61 8.42 -2.69
C PRO A 124 2.59 9.61 -2.64
N GLY A 125 3.89 9.31 -2.52
CA GLY A 125 4.93 10.32 -2.67
C GLY A 125 5.27 10.60 -4.13
N ASP A 126 6.07 11.64 -4.37
CA ASP A 126 6.38 12.14 -5.72
C ASP A 126 7.17 11.13 -6.58
N ALA A 127 7.84 10.16 -5.96
CA ALA A 127 8.54 9.09 -6.66
C ALA A 127 7.58 8.08 -7.33
N VAL A 128 6.29 8.09 -6.97
CA VAL A 128 5.30 7.15 -7.50
C VAL A 128 4.75 7.69 -8.82
N VAL A 129 4.88 6.89 -9.89
CA VAL A 129 4.31 7.24 -11.19
C VAL A 129 2.79 7.37 -11.13
N GLU A 130 2.25 8.41 -11.77
CA GLU A 130 0.80 8.57 -11.89
C GLU A 130 0.19 7.38 -12.66
N GLN A 131 -0.95 6.90 -12.16
CA GLN A 131 -1.67 5.81 -12.82
C GLN A 131 -2.18 6.27 -14.18
N ALA A 132 -1.56 5.77 -15.26
CA ALA A 132 -1.99 6.09 -16.61
C ALA A 132 -3.43 5.58 -16.86
N THR A 133 -4.36 6.50 -17.13
CA THR A 133 -5.71 6.12 -17.55
C THR A 133 -5.64 5.50 -18.94
N ARG A 134 -5.98 4.22 -19.07
CA ARG A 134 -6.07 3.56 -20.37
C ARG A 134 -7.20 4.20 -21.20
N LYS A 135 -6.85 5.08 -22.14
CA LYS A 135 -7.79 5.55 -23.18
C LYS A 135 -7.91 4.46 -24.26
N GLY A 136 -9.13 3.97 -24.49
CA GLY A 136 -9.43 2.98 -25.54
C GLY A 136 -10.00 1.63 -25.08
N GLY A 137 -10.43 1.52 -23.82
CA GLY A 137 -11.18 0.35 -23.37
C GLY A 137 -12.51 0.20 -24.13
N ARG A 138 -12.91 -1.05 -24.39
CA ARG A 138 -14.13 -1.49 -25.12
C ARG A 138 -15.48 -0.96 -24.56
N SER A 139 -15.43 -0.15 -23.50
CA SER A 139 -16.54 0.49 -22.79
C SER A 139 -16.85 1.92 -23.29
N ALA A 140 -16.07 2.47 -24.22
CA ALA A 140 -16.44 3.71 -24.90
C ALA A 140 -17.55 3.42 -25.94
N LYS A 141 -18.79 3.27 -25.46
CA LYS A 141 -20.02 3.35 -26.23
C LYS A 141 -21.05 4.15 -25.47
#